data_AF-A0A820J3J9-F1
#
_entry.id   AF-A0A820J3J9-F1
#
_cell.length_a   1.000
_cell.length_b   1.000
_cell.length_c   1.000
_cell.angle_alpha   90.00
_cell.angle_beta   90.00
_cell.angle_gamma   90.00
#
_symmetry.space_group_name_H-M   'P 1'
#
loop_
_entity.id
_entity.type
_entity.pdbx_description
1 polymer ?
#
loop_
_entity_poly.entity_id
_entity_poly.type
_entity_poly.pdbx_seq_one_letter_code
_entity_poly.pdbx_strand_id
1 'polypeptide(L)' 'MCDIGQWNQSQYFFEYLLSKSNNNNEDLAKVEYSLGDVLQWKGEWTEARKYYDHAYERLISVKPTRIKDLTYILFKI' A
#
# COMPACT_ATOMS: atom_id res chain seq x y z
N MET A 1 -10.32 10.41 4.96
CA MET A 1 -11.18 10.38 6.14
C MET A 1 -12.10 9.17 5.97
N CYS A 2 -11.64 7.97 6.36
CA CYS A 2 -12.54 6.82 6.47
C CYS A 2 -13.16 6.91 7.85
N ASP A 3 -14.47 7.12 7.89
CA ASP A 3 -15.22 7.31 9.12
C ASP A 3 -15.07 6.09 10.03
N ILE A 4 -14.80 6.39 11.29
CA ILE A 4 -14.57 5.47 12.40
C ILE A 4 -15.79 4.56 12.51
N GLY A 5 -15.74 3.37 11.90
CA GLY A 5 -16.85 2.41 11.90
C GLY A 5 -16.98 1.57 10.63
N GLN A 6 -16.46 2.03 9.49
CA GLN A 6 -16.53 1.26 8.24
C GLN A 6 -15.25 0.47 7.93
N TRP A 7 -14.39 0.23 8.93
CA TRP A 7 -13.12 -0.50 8.73
C TRP A 7 -13.32 -1.88 8.11
N ASN A 8 -14.36 -2.61 8.52
CA ASN A 8 -14.68 -3.92 7.95
C ASN A 8 -15.11 -3.84 6.49
N GLN A 9 -15.90 -2.81 6.12
CA GLN A 9 -16.32 -2.59 4.74
C GLN A 9 -15.14 -2.13 3.88
N SER A 10 -14.29 -1.27 4.45
CA SER A 10 -13.08 -0.79 3.79
C SER A 10 -12.10 -1.93 3.53
N GLN A 11 -11.91 -2.83 4.50
CA GLN A 11 -11.10 -4.03 4.32
C GLN A 11 -11.64 -4.89 3.18
N TYR A 12 -12.94 -5.23 3.20
CA TYR A 12 -13.57 -6.02 2.14
C TYR A 12 -13.42 -5.38 0.76
N PHE A 13 -13.59 -4.06 0.67
CA PHE A 13 -13.42 -3.32 -0.57
C PHE A 13 -11.99 -3.38 -1.11
N PHE A 14 -10.98 -3.21 -0.25
CA PHE A 14 -9.57 -3.29 -0.68
C PHE A 14 -9.14 -4.73 -1.02
N GLU A 15 -9.63 -5.74 -0.30
CA GLU A 15 -9.43 -7.16 -0.65
C GLU A 15 -10.06 -7.48 -2.02
N TYR A 16 -11.27 -6.96 -2.28
CA TYR A 16 -11.91 -7.08 -3.58
C TYR A 16 -11.09 -6.42 -4.70
N LEU A 17 -10.59 -5.20 -4.47
CA LEU A 17 -9.73 -4.51 -5.44
C LEU A 17 -8.44 -5.28 -5.72
N LEU A 18 -7.82 -5.86 -4.68
CA LEU A 18 -6.65 -6.74 -4.82
C LEU A 18 -6.96 -7.96 -5.70
N SER A 19 -8.13 -8.58 -5.53
CA SER A 19 -8.54 -9.73 -6.34
C SER A 19 -8.81 -9.40 -7.81
N LYS A 20 -9.22 -8.16 -8.10
CA LYS A 20 -9.56 -7.69 -9.46
C LYS A 20 -8.43 -6.98 -10.18
N SER A 21 -7.39 -6.56 -9.48
CA SER A 21 -6.35 -5.74 -10.06
C SER A 21 -5.42 -6.59 -10.93
N ASN A 22 -5.38 -6.25 -12.22
CA ASN A 22 -4.59 -6.93 -13.23
C ASN A 22 -3.18 -6.33 -13.27
N ASN A 23 -2.29 -6.82 -12.41
CA ASN A 23 -0.82 -6.68 -12.51
C ASN A 23 -0.21 -5.27 -12.53
N ASN A 24 -0.98 -4.20 -12.29
CA ASN A 24 -0.37 -2.87 -12.09
C ASN A 24 0.21 -2.78 -10.67
N ASN A 25 1.52 -2.97 -10.57
CA ASN A 25 2.23 -2.97 -9.29
C ASN A 25 2.10 -1.65 -8.50
N GLU A 26 1.98 -0.47 -9.15
CA GLU A 26 1.82 0.80 -8.41
C GLU A 26 0.41 0.92 -7.80
N ASP A 27 -0.63 0.52 -8.53
CA ASP A 27 -2.00 0.53 -8.02
C ASP A 27 -2.17 -0.54 -6.94
N LEU A 28 -1.58 -1.72 -7.12
CA LEU A 28 -1.56 -2.78 -6.11
C LEU A 28 -0.88 -2.34 -4.82
N ALA A 29 0.27 -1.64 -4.91
CA ALA A 29 0.95 -1.14 -3.73
C ALA A 29 0.10 -0.13 -2.93
N LYS A 30 -0.64 0.76 -3.61
CA LYS A 30 -1.55 1.70 -2.94
C LYS A 30 -2.70 0.99 -2.24
N VAL A 31 -3.25 -0.05 -2.86
CA VAL A 31 -4.31 -0.86 -2.27
C VAL A 31 -3.80 -1.62 -1.05
N GLU A 32 -2.63 -2.26 -1.14
CA GLU A 32 -2.00 -2.96 0.00
C GLU A 32 -1.70 -2.01 1.16
N TYR A 33 -1.14 -0.83 0.87
CA TYR A 33 -0.93 0.21 1.89
C TYR A 33 -2.23 0.63 2.59
N SER A 34 -3.29 0.85 1.82
CA SER A 34 -4.60 1.24 2.36
C SER A 34 -5.22 0.14 3.24
N LEU A 35 -4.94 -1.13 2.93
CA LEU A 35 -5.35 -2.29 3.73
C LEU A 35 -4.55 -2.36 5.04
N GLY A 36 -3.26 -2.05 5.00
CA GLY A 36 -2.41 -1.87 6.18
C GLY A 36 -2.96 -0.80 7.12
N ASP A 37 -3.35 0.37 6.59
CA ASP A 37 -3.97 1.45 7.37
C ASP A 37 -5.25 0.97 8.07
N VAL A 38 -6.14 0.28 7.34
CA VAL A 38 -7.40 -0.23 7.90
C VAL A 38 -7.14 -1.21 9.04
N LEU A 39 -6.19 -2.13 8.87
CA LEU A 39 -5.82 -3.12 9.90
C LEU A 39 -5.17 -2.45 11.11
N GLN A 40 -4.35 -1.43 10.88
CA GLN A 40 -3.79 -0.60 11.94
C GLN A 40 -4.89 0.06 12.78
N TRP A 41 -5.89 0.65 12.13
CA TRP A 41 -7.04 1.26 12.82
C TRP A 41 -7.89 0.25 13.59
N LYS A 42 -7.92 -1.02 13.15
CA LYS A 42 -8.56 -2.13 13.88
C LYS A 42 -7.70 -2.67 15.05
N GLY A 43 -6.44 -2.23 15.17
CA GLY A 43 -5.49 -2.75 16.16
C GLY A 43 -4.80 -4.06 15.75
N GLU A 44 -4.93 -4.47 14.49
CA GLU A 44 -4.32 -5.68 13.93
C GLU A 44 -2.91 -5.37 13.38
N TRP A 45 -2.03 -4.90 14.26
CA TRP A 45 -0.70 -4.36 13.89
C TRP A 45 0.19 -5.36 13.14
N THR A 46 0.12 -6.64 13.49
CA THR A 46 0.93 -7.69 12.85
C THR A 46 0.52 -7.92 11.40
N GLU A 47 -0.78 -7.93 11.11
CA GLU A 47 -1.27 -8.07 9.74
C GLU A 47 -1.06 -6.78 8.96
N ALA A 48 -1.28 -5.61 9.57
CA ALA A 48 -0.99 -4.32 8.97
C ALA A 48 0.46 -4.23 8.45
N ARG A 49 1.42 -4.72 9.26
CA ARG A 49 2.83 -4.75 8.87
C ARG A 49 3.09 -5.57 7.62
N LYS A 50 2.47 -6.75 7.47
CA LYS A 50 2.64 -7.59 6.27
C LYS A 50 2.17 -6.86 5.00
N TYR A 51 1.03 -6.17 5.09
CA TYR A 51 0.52 -5.39 3.96
C TYR A 51 1.40 -4.19 3.62
N TYR A 52 1.99 -3.52 4.62
CA TYR A 52 2.99 -2.49 4.38
C TYR A 52 4.26 -3.03 3.73
N ASP A 53 4.75 -4.19 4.18
CA ASP A 53 5.94 -4.82 3.61
C ASP A 53 5.71 -5.22 2.14
N HIS A 54 4.55 -5.81 1.82
CA HIS A 54 4.18 -6.12 0.43
C HIS A 54 4.06 -4.87 -0.44
N ALA A 55 3.41 -3.81 0.06
CA ALA A 55 3.28 -2.55 -0.66
C ALA A 55 4.67 -1.96 -0.98
N TYR A 56 5.60 -2.03 -0.01
CA TYR A 56 6.97 -1.60 -0.19
C TYR A 56 7.71 -2.44 -1.24
N GLU A 57 7.63 -3.77 -1.16
CA GLU A 57 8.23 -4.69 -2.13
C GLU A 57 7.74 -4.44 -3.57
N ARG A 58 6.44 -4.16 -3.73
CA ARG A 58 5.87 -3.79 -5.04
C ARG A 58 6.39 -2.45 -5.54
N LEU A 59 6.50 -1.43 -4.67
CA LEU A 59 7.01 -0.12 -5.05
C LEU A 59 8.49 -0.17 -5.47
N ILE A 60 9.32 -0.97 -4.79
CA ILE A 60 10.74 -1.09 -5.14
C ILE A 60 10.98 -1.99 -6.37
N SER A 61 10.08 -2.94 -6.64
CA SER A 61 10.18 -3.83 -7.81
C SER A 61 9.69 -3.18 -9.10
N VAL A 62 8.81 -2.17 -9.03
CA VAL A 62 8.56 -1.28 -10.17
C VAL A 62 9.84 -0.54 -10.48
N LYS A 63 10.38 -0.72 -11.70
CA LYS A 63 11.55 -0.01 -12.20
C LYS A 63 11.45 1.46 -11.75
N PRO A 64 12.42 1.98 -10.99
CA PRO A 64 12.27 3.24 -10.31
C PRO A 64 12.35 4.37 -11.33
N THR A 65 11.24 4.75 -11.93
CA THR A 65 11.18 6.01 -12.67
C THR A 65 11.19 7.16 -11.66
N ARG A 66 10.45 7.04 -10.55
CA ARG A 66 10.40 8.05 -9.47
C ARG A 66 11.55 8.01 -8.46
N ILE A 67 12.04 6.84 -8.06
CA ILE A 67 13.16 6.76 -7.07
C ILE A 67 14.47 7.24 -7.71
N LYS A 68 14.64 7.12 -9.04
CA LYS A 68 15.78 7.74 -9.75
C LYS A 68 15.80 9.26 -9.60
N ASP A 69 14.65 9.92 -9.66
CA ASP A 69 14.58 11.38 -9.53
C ASP A 69 14.86 11.83 -8.08
N LEU A 70 14.32 11.13 -7.09
CA LEU A 70 14.60 11.42 -5.67
C LEU A 70 16.06 11.14 -5.29
N THR A 71 16.63 10.02 -5.75
CA THR A 71 18.05 9.71 -5.51
C THR A 71 18.95 10.72 -6.21
N TYR A 72 18.64 11.12 -7.44
CA TYR A 72 19.37 12.18 -8.15
C TYR A 72 19.36 13.52 -7.38
N ILE A 73 18.23 13.90 -6.77
CA ILE A 73 18.14 15.13 -5.96
C ILE A 73 18.92 14.98 -4.64
N LEU A 74 18.78 13.85 -3.95
CA LEU A 74 19.43 13.61 -2.66
C LEU A 74 20.96 13.47 -2.75
N PHE A 75 21.49 12.93 -3.85
CA PHE A 75 22.93 12.81 -4.07
C PHE A 75 23.58 14.07 -4.69
N LYS A 76 22.81 15.15 -4.89
CA LYS A 76 23.29 16.41 -5.49
C LYS A 76 23.30 17.58 -4.50
N ILE A 77 22.98 17.34 -3.23
CA ILE A 77 23.17 18.23 -2.08
C ILE A 77 24.40 17.75 -1.32
#